data_AF-A0A7V6Q6R1-F1
#
_entry.id   AF-A0A7V6Q6R1-F1
#
_cell.length_a   1.000
_cell.length_b   1.000
_cell.length_c   1.000
_cell.angle_alpha   90.00
_cell.angle_beta   90.00
_cell.angle_gamma   90.00
#
_symmetry.space_group_name_H-M   'P 1'
#
loop_
_entity.id
_entity.type
_entity.pdbx_description
1 polymer ?
#
loop_
_entity_poly.entity_id
_entity_poly.type
_entity_poly.pdbx_seq_one_letter_code
_entity_poly.pdbx_strand_id
1 'polypeptide(L)'
;MGKSINLLDMIPFRKSHVQWVTDEKGLVCIFFYRKNFISRCLKFIFNAPEKISMELDEIGSSAWNMFDGKSSILEIGKKLSCKFGDRIEPLYPRLAQFVRILYARGYIGLQYNNKEELHMNKNIDSLIDSWKDEIVEETRNLIKIRSVEEKAKDDRPFGDGPYEALQYALKLSDKFGFTTKNHENYAGHAEWGQGSDIVGILVHLDVVPEGTGWTYPPYEAKVVDGRIYGRGSSDDKGPTVAAMYALRAVKEAGIPLQKRVRIIFGTNEESGWGCMKHYFDEKKEEVPVMGLSPDANFPIINREKGISIFNIEKKFESRSEKVNIKYMKGGQRPNMVPDYCEAGIEVKNELRDEIRQRFNNFIKDKDVHLELCDSIDGFVIKSHGVSAHGSTPEKGKNAIVPLAEFLGSLPAGENDVTAFLNFIARYIGKEVHGDSLGIHLIDEPSGDLIFNLGMIEMDEEKGKLVINIRYPVTFKGEDVVKKLESNLVQIDKDLYLSDVSDNPPLYVPADSPLVVKLQKVYKEVTGEEPELISIGGGTYARAIPNAVAFGALFPGKPELAHEKDEYIEIDDLIKCAKIYAHAIAALAGE
;
A
#
# COMPACT_ATOMS: atom_id res chain seq x y z
N MET A 1 -27.84 -5.50 -22.89
CA MET A 1 -27.66 -6.68 -23.75
C MET A 1 -27.02 -6.25 -25.07
N GLY A 2 -25.69 -6.21 -25.16
CA GLY A 2 -25.00 -6.11 -26.44
C GLY A 2 -24.98 -7.48 -27.09
N LYS A 3 -25.45 -7.62 -28.34
CA LYS A 3 -25.31 -8.88 -29.08
C LYS A 3 -23.82 -9.21 -29.18
N SER A 4 -23.41 -10.36 -28.66
CA SER A 4 -22.09 -10.91 -28.96
C SER A 4 -21.97 -11.10 -30.47
N ILE A 5 -21.00 -10.43 -31.07
CA ILE A 5 -20.77 -10.48 -32.52
C ILE A 5 -20.14 -11.85 -32.83
N ASN A 6 -20.78 -12.63 -33.70
CA ASN A 6 -20.29 -13.96 -34.07
C ASN A 6 -19.10 -13.82 -35.04
N LEU A 7 -17.99 -14.50 -34.74
CA LEU A 7 -16.79 -14.49 -35.58
C LEU A 7 -17.10 -14.90 -37.02
N LEU A 8 -18.02 -15.85 -37.24
CA LEU A 8 -18.38 -16.31 -38.58
C LEU A 8 -18.98 -15.21 -39.46
N ASP A 9 -19.55 -14.17 -38.86
CA ASP A 9 -20.15 -13.04 -39.58
C ASP A 9 -19.12 -11.95 -39.93
N MET A 10 -17.86 -12.07 -39.48
CA MET A 10 -16.80 -11.09 -39.75
C MET A 10 -16.23 -11.24 -41.15
N ILE A 11 -15.79 -10.13 -41.74
CA ILE A 11 -15.16 -10.05 -43.05
C ILE A 11 -13.65 -9.79 -42.88
N PRO A 12 -12.76 -10.77 -43.16
CA PRO A 12 -11.32 -10.61 -43.05
C PRO A 12 -10.72 -9.90 -44.27
N PHE A 13 -9.73 -9.04 -44.01
CA PHE A 13 -8.93 -8.39 -45.05
C PHE A 13 -7.45 -8.38 -44.68
N ARG A 14 -6.57 -8.55 -45.67
CA ARG A 14 -5.11 -8.48 -45.47
C ARG A 14 -4.67 -7.04 -45.20
N LYS A 15 -3.84 -6.84 -44.17
CA LYS A 15 -3.25 -5.51 -43.92
C LYS A 15 -2.16 -5.21 -44.95
N SER A 16 -2.12 -3.97 -45.43
CA SER A 16 -1.23 -3.52 -46.52
C SER A 16 0.27 -3.68 -46.23
N HIS A 17 0.67 -3.70 -44.96
CA HIS A 17 2.06 -3.84 -44.55
C HIS A 17 2.55 -5.31 -44.53
N VAL A 18 1.66 -6.29 -44.74
CA VAL A 18 2.03 -7.71 -44.75
C VAL A 18 2.52 -8.11 -46.12
N GLN A 19 3.77 -8.57 -46.20
CA GLN A 19 4.35 -9.10 -47.42
C GLN A 19 4.07 -10.60 -47.56
N TRP A 20 3.65 -11.02 -48.75
CA TRP A 20 3.41 -12.42 -49.08
C TRP A 20 3.60 -12.65 -50.58
N VAL A 21 3.89 -13.89 -50.96
CA VAL A 21 3.98 -14.34 -52.37
C VAL A 21 3.27 -15.67 -52.52
N THR A 22 2.99 -16.05 -53.76
CA THR A 22 2.54 -17.39 -54.11
C THR A 22 3.69 -18.12 -54.79
N ASP A 23 3.99 -19.34 -54.36
CA ASP A 23 5.04 -20.16 -54.96
C ASP A 23 4.60 -20.81 -56.29
N GLU A 24 5.50 -21.57 -56.92
CA GLU A 24 5.24 -22.27 -58.19
C GLU A 24 4.14 -23.34 -58.08
N LYS A 25 3.79 -23.79 -56.87
CA LYS A 25 2.74 -24.77 -56.60
C LYS A 25 1.40 -24.13 -56.22
N GLY A 26 1.34 -22.79 -56.18
CA GLY A 26 0.12 -22.07 -55.80
C GLY A 26 -0.05 -21.88 -54.28
N LEU A 27 0.96 -22.23 -53.47
CA LEU A 27 0.94 -22.07 -52.02
C LEU A 27 1.39 -20.67 -51.62
N VAL A 28 0.72 -20.12 -50.60
CA VAL A 28 0.99 -18.79 -50.08
C VAL A 28 2.13 -18.86 -49.07
N CYS A 29 3.13 -18.02 -49.27
CA CYS A 29 4.23 -17.80 -48.35
C CYS A 29 4.12 -16.40 -47.74
N ILE A 30 3.86 -16.30 -46.43
CA ILE A 30 3.78 -15.04 -45.69
C ILE A 30 5.14 -14.74 -45.07
N PHE A 31 5.62 -13.50 -45.21
CA PHE A 31 6.89 -13.06 -44.65
C PHE A 31 6.72 -12.29 -43.34
N PHE A 32 7.55 -12.61 -42.35
CA PHE A 32 7.63 -11.99 -41.05
C PHE A 32 8.96 -11.27 -40.87
N TYR A 33 8.89 -10.06 -40.31
CA TYR A 33 10.06 -9.25 -39.99
C TYR A 33 10.21 -9.15 -38.48
N ARG A 34 11.36 -9.57 -37.94
CA ARG A 34 11.67 -9.44 -36.51
C ARG A 34 12.18 -8.02 -36.21
N LYS A 35 11.31 -7.13 -35.72
CA LYS A 35 11.65 -5.71 -35.47
C LYS A 35 12.10 -5.37 -34.03
N ASN A 36 12.28 -6.35 -33.14
CA ASN A 36 12.58 -6.08 -31.72
C ASN A 36 14.09 -5.94 -31.44
N PHE A 37 14.48 -5.21 -30.41
CA PHE A 37 15.90 -5.01 -30.03
C PHE A 37 16.66 -6.35 -29.81
N ILE A 38 15.97 -7.35 -29.24
CA ILE A 38 16.49 -8.71 -29.02
C ILE A 38 16.86 -9.41 -30.34
N SER A 39 16.14 -9.17 -31.44
CA SER A 39 16.47 -9.79 -32.74
C SER A 39 17.73 -9.19 -33.38
N ARG A 40 18.12 -7.94 -33.04
CA ARG A 40 19.42 -7.38 -33.42
C ARG A 40 20.58 -8.07 -32.69
N CYS A 41 20.41 -8.39 -31.40
CA CYS A 41 21.40 -9.13 -30.62
C CYS A 41 21.54 -10.59 -31.09
N LEU A 42 20.42 -11.27 -31.39
CA LEU A 42 20.44 -12.64 -31.91
C LEU A 42 21.02 -12.75 -33.34
N LYS A 43 20.89 -11.69 -34.16
CA LYS A 43 21.59 -11.59 -35.46
C LYS A 43 23.11 -11.54 -35.27
N PHE A 44 23.57 -10.83 -34.23
CA PHE A 44 25.00 -10.68 -33.92
C PHE A 44 25.62 -11.96 -33.32
N ILE A 45 24.85 -12.74 -32.56
CA ILE A 45 25.34 -13.93 -31.84
C ILE A 45 25.07 -15.24 -32.61
N PHE A 46 23.94 -15.37 -33.30
CA PHE A 46 23.48 -16.66 -33.87
C PHE A 46 23.20 -16.62 -35.38
N ASN A 47 23.55 -15.52 -36.08
CA ASN A 47 23.29 -15.33 -37.51
C ASN A 47 21.82 -15.63 -37.91
N ALA A 48 20.88 -15.34 -37.00
CA ALA A 48 19.48 -15.67 -37.18
C ALA A 48 18.85 -14.80 -38.29
N PRO A 49 18.07 -15.39 -39.22
CA PRO A 49 17.55 -14.66 -40.36
C PRO A 49 16.53 -13.59 -39.95
N GLU A 50 16.67 -12.40 -40.55
CA GLU A 50 15.85 -11.20 -40.30
C GLU A 50 14.42 -11.34 -40.85
N LYS A 51 14.28 -12.20 -41.84
CA LYS A 51 13.04 -12.57 -42.53
C LYS A 51 12.75 -14.04 -42.25
N ILE A 52 11.60 -14.32 -41.64
CA ILE A 52 11.09 -15.69 -41.49
C ILE A 52 9.88 -15.81 -42.41
N SER A 53 9.74 -16.95 -43.08
CA SER A 53 8.56 -17.26 -43.88
C SER A 53 7.69 -18.32 -43.19
N MET A 54 6.38 -18.23 -43.39
CA MET A 54 5.45 -19.33 -43.15
C MET A 54 4.81 -19.67 -44.48
N GLU A 55 5.03 -20.91 -44.90
CA GLU A 55 4.31 -21.51 -46.01
C GLU A 55 2.97 -22.03 -45.48
N LEU A 56 1.88 -21.62 -46.10
CA LEU A 56 0.56 -22.14 -45.80
C LEU A 56 0.31 -23.42 -46.60
N ASP A 57 -0.43 -24.34 -46.03
CA ASP A 57 -0.95 -25.49 -46.78
C ASP A 57 -1.97 -25.05 -47.84
N GLU A 58 -2.45 -26.00 -48.64
CA GLU A 58 -3.38 -25.75 -49.75
C GLU A 58 -4.69 -25.07 -49.30
N ILE A 59 -5.15 -25.42 -48.10
CA ILE A 59 -6.38 -24.91 -47.48
C ILE A 59 -6.15 -23.49 -46.96
N GLY A 60 -5.08 -23.26 -46.19
CA GLY A 60 -4.69 -21.96 -45.67
C GLY A 60 -4.38 -20.97 -46.77
N SER A 61 -3.73 -21.42 -47.84
CA SER A 61 -3.46 -20.62 -49.05
C SER A 61 -4.76 -20.20 -49.74
N SER A 62 -5.72 -21.11 -49.86
CA SER A 62 -7.03 -20.82 -50.44
C SER A 62 -7.83 -19.84 -49.57
N ALA A 63 -7.78 -19.99 -48.25
CA ALA A 63 -8.42 -19.08 -47.31
C ALA A 63 -7.79 -17.67 -47.36
N TRP A 64 -6.45 -17.59 -47.31
CA TRP A 64 -5.70 -16.34 -47.37
C TRP A 64 -6.03 -15.50 -48.61
N ASN A 65 -6.14 -16.16 -49.77
CA ASN A 65 -6.49 -15.49 -51.02
C ASN A 65 -7.89 -14.86 -51.00
N MET A 66 -8.81 -15.40 -50.18
CA MET A 66 -10.16 -14.87 -49.99
C MET A 66 -10.24 -13.80 -48.88
N PHE A 67 -9.14 -13.46 -48.20
CA PHE A 67 -9.08 -12.35 -47.24
C PHE A 67 -8.88 -11.01 -47.96
N ASP A 68 -9.84 -10.67 -48.82
CA ASP A 68 -9.86 -9.48 -49.66
C ASP A 68 -10.83 -8.40 -49.17
N GLY A 69 -11.44 -8.60 -47.99
CA GLY A 69 -12.41 -7.68 -47.42
C GLY A 69 -13.82 -7.77 -48.02
N LYS A 70 -14.15 -8.80 -48.80
CA LYS A 70 -15.46 -8.90 -49.48
C LYS A 70 -16.39 -9.97 -48.90
N SER A 71 -15.86 -11.10 -48.44
CA SER A 71 -16.66 -12.24 -47.96
C SER A 71 -16.53 -12.45 -46.47
N SER A 72 -17.63 -12.84 -45.81
CA SER A 72 -17.58 -13.23 -44.39
C SER A 72 -16.87 -14.58 -44.19
N ILE A 73 -16.42 -14.86 -42.97
CA ILE A 73 -15.79 -16.15 -42.63
C ILE A 73 -16.73 -17.32 -42.89
N LEU A 74 -18.04 -17.14 -42.68
CA LEU A 74 -19.06 -18.12 -43.03
C LEU A 74 -19.07 -18.45 -44.53
N GLU A 75 -19.02 -17.43 -45.38
CA GLU A 75 -18.98 -17.56 -46.84
C GLU A 75 -17.67 -18.17 -47.33
N ILE A 76 -16.54 -17.76 -46.75
CA ILE A 76 -15.23 -18.35 -47.02
C ILE A 76 -15.25 -19.83 -46.67
N GLY A 77 -15.80 -20.19 -45.50
CA GLY A 77 -16.00 -21.59 -45.12
C GLY A 77 -16.81 -22.37 -46.16
N LYS A 78 -17.94 -21.85 -46.63
CA LYS A 78 -18.74 -22.50 -47.69
C LYS A 78 -17.94 -22.71 -48.97
N LYS A 79 -17.17 -21.70 -49.43
CA LYS A 79 -16.31 -21.80 -50.62
C LYS A 79 -15.21 -22.85 -50.45
N LEU A 80 -14.60 -22.92 -49.26
CA LEU A 80 -13.59 -23.93 -48.93
C LEU A 80 -14.18 -25.33 -48.88
N SER A 81 -15.37 -25.50 -48.29
CA SER A 81 -16.11 -26.77 -48.28
C SER A 81 -16.41 -27.26 -49.69
N CYS A 82 -16.90 -26.38 -50.58
CA CYS A 82 -17.13 -26.72 -51.99
C CYS A 82 -15.85 -27.14 -52.73
N LYS A 83 -14.71 -26.55 -52.39
CA LYS A 83 -13.42 -26.84 -53.06
C LYS A 83 -12.76 -28.13 -52.55
N PHE A 84 -12.83 -28.41 -51.25
CA PHE A 84 -12.05 -29.47 -50.61
C PHE A 84 -12.88 -30.66 -50.10
N GLY A 85 -14.22 -30.56 -50.10
CA GLY A 85 -15.11 -31.62 -49.63
C GLY A 85 -14.80 -32.03 -48.18
N ASP A 86 -14.96 -33.31 -47.86
CA ASP A 86 -14.79 -33.83 -46.50
C ASP A 86 -13.36 -33.71 -45.94
N ARG A 87 -12.35 -33.46 -46.80
CA ARG A 87 -10.93 -33.35 -46.39
C ARG A 87 -10.65 -32.19 -45.44
N ILE A 88 -11.55 -31.21 -45.37
CA ILE A 88 -11.35 -29.98 -44.60
C ILE A 88 -11.93 -30.05 -43.17
N GLU A 89 -12.71 -31.07 -42.84
CA GLU A 89 -13.34 -31.16 -41.53
C GLU A 89 -12.32 -31.44 -40.40
N PRO A 90 -12.44 -30.80 -39.22
CA PRO A 90 -13.47 -29.82 -38.84
C PRO A 90 -13.20 -28.41 -39.42
N LEU A 91 -14.06 -27.94 -40.32
CA LEU A 91 -13.82 -26.74 -41.13
C LEU A 91 -13.83 -25.46 -40.31
N TYR A 92 -14.98 -25.15 -39.70
CA TYR A 92 -15.19 -23.86 -39.03
C TYR A 92 -14.31 -23.68 -37.80
N PRO A 93 -14.06 -24.69 -36.95
CA PRO A 93 -13.08 -24.57 -35.85
C PRO A 93 -11.67 -24.26 -36.35
N ARG A 94 -11.19 -24.95 -37.40
CA ARG A 94 -9.85 -24.70 -37.97
C ARG A 94 -9.75 -23.32 -38.61
N LEU A 95 -10.75 -22.93 -39.40
CA LEU A 95 -10.79 -21.62 -40.05
C LEU A 95 -10.86 -20.49 -39.01
N ALA A 96 -11.68 -20.65 -37.96
CA ALA A 96 -11.77 -19.68 -36.86
C ALA A 96 -10.44 -19.53 -36.12
N GLN A 97 -9.75 -20.64 -35.82
CA GLN A 97 -8.43 -20.62 -35.19
C GLN A 97 -7.39 -19.94 -36.09
N PHE A 98 -7.39 -20.25 -37.39
CA PHE A 98 -6.48 -19.64 -38.36
C PHE A 98 -6.68 -18.13 -38.44
N VAL A 99 -7.93 -17.67 -38.55
CA VAL A 99 -8.26 -16.24 -38.53
C VAL A 99 -7.80 -15.58 -37.23
N ARG A 100 -8.07 -16.19 -36.06
CA ARG A 100 -7.67 -15.64 -34.76
C ARG A 100 -6.16 -15.47 -34.66
N ILE A 101 -5.38 -16.45 -35.13
CA ILE A 101 -3.91 -16.38 -35.12
C ILE A 101 -3.42 -15.22 -36.00
N LEU A 102 -3.93 -15.10 -37.22
CA LEU A 102 -3.52 -14.05 -38.14
C LEU A 102 -3.94 -12.66 -37.66
N TYR A 103 -5.14 -12.54 -37.08
CA TYR A 103 -5.63 -11.28 -36.53
C TYR A 103 -4.84 -10.86 -35.29
N ALA A 104 -4.61 -11.78 -34.34
CA ALA A 104 -3.83 -11.51 -33.12
C ALA A 104 -2.38 -11.06 -33.42
N ARG A 105 -1.81 -11.54 -34.53
CA ARG A 105 -0.48 -11.13 -35.03
C ARG A 105 -0.50 -9.87 -35.89
N GLY A 106 -1.66 -9.25 -36.10
CA GLY A 106 -1.83 -8.02 -36.86
C GLY A 106 -1.71 -8.20 -38.38
N TYR A 107 -1.83 -9.41 -38.91
CA TYR A 107 -1.68 -9.66 -40.35
C TYR A 107 -2.95 -9.42 -41.17
N ILE A 108 -4.10 -9.60 -40.52
CA ILE A 108 -5.40 -9.31 -41.11
C ILE A 108 -6.17 -8.37 -40.19
N GLY A 109 -7.05 -7.54 -40.77
CA GLY A 109 -8.12 -6.88 -40.04
C GLY A 109 -9.42 -7.69 -40.16
N LEU A 110 -10.36 -7.41 -39.26
CA LEU A 110 -11.72 -7.92 -39.32
C LEU A 110 -12.67 -6.72 -39.34
N GLN A 111 -13.64 -6.74 -40.25
CA GLN A 111 -14.68 -5.71 -40.34
C GLN A 111 -16.08 -6.33 -40.28
N TYR A 112 -17.04 -5.54 -39.83
CA TYR A 112 -18.46 -5.88 -39.80
C TYR A 112 -19.27 -4.69 -40.31
N ASN A 113 -20.04 -4.87 -41.38
CA ASN A 113 -20.90 -3.83 -41.96
C ASN A 113 -20.21 -2.45 -42.17
N ASN A 114 -19.04 -2.43 -42.82
CA ASN A 114 -18.33 -1.22 -43.26
C ASN A 114 -18.03 -0.16 -42.17
N LYS A 115 -17.86 -0.56 -40.90
CA LYS A 115 -17.25 0.29 -39.85
C LYS A 115 -15.87 -0.25 -39.47
N GLU A 116 -14.90 0.65 -39.35
CA GLU A 116 -13.48 0.39 -39.07
C GLU A 116 -13.22 -0.31 -37.72
N GLU A 117 -12.06 -0.98 -37.67
CA GLU A 117 -11.40 -1.75 -36.60
C GLU A 117 -12.11 -1.85 -35.24
N LEU A 118 -12.74 -3.00 -34.98
CA LEU A 118 -12.85 -3.49 -33.61
C LEU A 118 -11.45 -3.95 -33.17
N HIS A 119 -10.87 -3.30 -32.16
CA HIS A 119 -9.86 -3.93 -31.32
C HIS A 119 -10.50 -5.14 -30.64
N MET A 120 -10.09 -6.37 -30.96
CA MET A 120 -10.42 -7.49 -30.07
C MET A 120 -9.76 -7.19 -28.74
N ASN A 121 -10.56 -7.02 -27.69
CA ASN A 121 -10.08 -6.90 -26.32
C ASN A 121 -9.08 -8.04 -26.06
N LYS A 122 -7.80 -7.71 -25.93
CA LYS A 122 -6.80 -8.69 -25.49
C LYS A 122 -7.13 -9.00 -24.03
N ASN A 123 -6.96 -10.26 -23.63
CA ASN A 123 -7.13 -10.65 -22.24
C ASN A 123 -6.07 -9.92 -21.40
N ILE A 124 -6.51 -9.10 -20.43
CA ILE A 124 -5.66 -8.29 -19.53
C ILE A 124 -4.64 -9.19 -18.82
N ASP A 125 -5.07 -10.32 -18.27
CA ASP A 125 -4.21 -11.22 -17.50
C ASP A 125 -3.10 -11.78 -18.37
N SER A 126 -3.43 -12.14 -19.62
CA SER A 126 -2.44 -12.65 -20.57
C SER A 126 -1.39 -11.61 -20.96
N LEU A 127 -1.75 -10.32 -20.99
CA LEU A 127 -0.77 -9.24 -21.19
C LEU A 127 0.18 -9.15 -20.01
N ILE A 128 -0.36 -9.12 -18.79
CA ILE A 128 0.43 -9.04 -17.55
C ILE A 128 1.36 -10.25 -17.41
N ASP A 129 0.85 -11.46 -17.68
CA ASP A 129 1.67 -12.68 -17.66
C ASP A 129 2.82 -12.61 -18.66
N SER A 130 2.59 -12.01 -19.84
CA SER A 130 3.64 -11.83 -20.86
C SER A 130 4.71 -10.80 -20.46
N TRP A 131 4.42 -9.96 -19.45
CA TRP A 131 5.34 -8.96 -18.91
C TRP A 131 5.91 -9.34 -17.55
N LYS A 132 5.72 -10.58 -17.09
CA LYS A 132 6.21 -11.03 -15.76
C LYS A 132 7.67 -10.65 -15.52
N ASP A 133 8.56 -10.95 -16.47
CA ASP A 133 9.99 -10.64 -16.34
C ASP A 133 10.27 -9.12 -16.38
N GLU A 134 9.48 -8.36 -17.16
CA GLU A 134 9.59 -6.89 -17.21
C GLU A 134 9.17 -6.29 -15.86
N ILE A 135 8.03 -6.72 -15.31
CA ILE A 135 7.52 -6.29 -14.01
C ILE A 135 8.56 -6.56 -12.91
N VAL A 136 9.10 -7.78 -12.86
CA VAL A 136 10.13 -8.15 -11.88
C VAL A 136 11.36 -7.24 -11.99
N GLU A 137 11.86 -6.99 -13.19
CA GLU A 137 13.06 -6.16 -13.35
C GLU A 137 12.82 -4.68 -13.05
N GLU A 138 11.67 -4.12 -13.45
CA GLU A 138 11.31 -2.74 -13.12
C GLU A 138 11.11 -2.56 -11.60
N THR A 139 10.49 -3.53 -10.91
CA THR A 139 10.41 -3.56 -9.44
C THR A 139 11.80 -3.58 -8.82
N ARG A 140 12.70 -4.45 -9.30
CA ARG A 140 14.08 -4.52 -8.79
C ARG A 140 14.83 -3.21 -8.99
N ASN A 141 14.66 -2.56 -10.13
CA ASN A 141 15.32 -1.29 -10.40
C ASN A 141 14.83 -0.17 -9.49
N LEU A 142 13.54 -0.12 -9.19
CA LEU A 142 12.99 0.83 -8.23
C LEU A 142 13.46 0.55 -6.79
N ILE A 143 13.55 -0.73 -6.39
CA ILE A 143 14.10 -1.15 -5.07
C ILE A 143 15.57 -0.72 -4.91
N LYS A 144 16.39 -0.82 -5.97
CA LYS A 144 17.81 -0.43 -5.92
C LYS A 144 18.03 1.06 -5.61
N ILE A 145 17.02 1.91 -5.78
CA ILE A 145 17.08 3.33 -5.42
C ILE A 145 16.83 3.45 -3.91
N ARG A 146 17.83 3.85 -3.13
CA ARG A 146 17.65 4.09 -1.69
C ARG A 146 16.87 5.40 -1.46
N SER A 147 15.54 5.31 -1.42
CA SER A 147 14.61 6.45 -1.30
C SER A 147 14.16 6.74 0.14
N VAL A 148 15.09 6.67 1.08
CA VAL A 148 14.84 7.11 2.47
C VAL A 148 14.82 8.63 2.51
N GLU A 149 13.95 9.24 3.33
CA GLU A 149 13.97 10.70 3.52
C GLU A 149 15.35 11.17 4.01
N GLU A 150 15.87 12.22 3.36
CA GLU A 150 17.11 12.88 3.74
C GLU A 150 16.89 14.38 3.90
N LYS A 151 17.95 15.09 4.29
CA LYS A 151 17.90 16.54 4.42
C LYS A 151 17.51 17.19 3.09
N ALA A 152 16.47 18.02 3.15
CA ALA A 152 15.98 18.81 2.03
C ALA A 152 17.10 19.62 1.31
N LYS A 153 16.99 19.70 -0.02
CA LYS A 153 17.78 20.57 -0.91
C LYS A 153 16.83 21.39 -1.79
N ASP A 154 17.35 22.46 -2.41
CA ASP A 154 16.54 23.44 -3.15
C ASP A 154 15.57 22.83 -4.18
N ASP A 155 16.01 21.82 -4.93
CA ASP A 155 15.19 21.10 -5.93
C ASP A 155 14.75 19.70 -5.48
N ARG A 156 15.06 19.30 -4.24
CA ARG A 156 14.84 17.94 -3.72
C ARG A 156 14.31 18.04 -2.29
N PRO A 157 13.00 18.25 -2.12
CA PRO A 157 12.42 18.57 -0.82
C PRO A 157 12.63 17.48 0.23
N PHE A 158 12.79 16.22 -0.21
CA PHE A 158 12.97 15.05 0.67
C PHE A 158 14.29 14.31 0.45
N GLY A 159 15.26 14.93 -0.25
CA GLY A 159 16.57 14.33 -0.51
C GLY A 159 16.73 13.67 -1.88
N ASP A 160 17.91 13.07 -2.11
CA ASP A 160 18.28 12.55 -3.43
C ASP A 160 17.49 11.28 -3.76
N GLY A 161 17.33 10.39 -2.78
CA GLY A 161 16.65 9.11 -2.96
C GLY A 161 15.20 9.22 -3.43
N PRO A 162 14.31 9.92 -2.69
CA PRO A 162 12.91 10.10 -3.10
C PRO A 162 12.79 10.83 -4.45
N TYR A 163 13.67 11.80 -4.73
CA TYR A 163 13.76 12.46 -6.03
C TYR A 163 14.07 11.46 -7.16
N GLU A 164 15.11 10.63 -7.01
CA GLU A 164 15.52 9.65 -8.01
C GLU A 164 14.41 8.62 -8.30
N ALA A 165 13.72 8.14 -7.25
CA ALA A 165 12.60 7.23 -7.39
C ALA A 165 11.44 7.86 -8.16
N LEU A 166 11.10 9.13 -7.87
CA LEU A 166 10.08 9.88 -8.61
C LEU A 166 10.43 10.04 -10.08
N GLN A 167 11.67 10.43 -10.40
CA GLN A 167 12.11 10.55 -11.79
C GLN A 167 12.05 9.20 -12.52
N TYR A 168 12.38 8.11 -11.83
CA TYR A 168 12.27 6.76 -12.38
C TYR A 168 10.83 6.41 -12.76
N ALA A 169 9.88 6.58 -11.83
CA ALA A 169 8.47 6.25 -12.02
C ALA A 169 7.83 7.09 -13.15
N LEU A 170 8.13 8.40 -13.21
CA LEU A 170 7.66 9.27 -14.28
C LEU A 170 8.22 8.85 -15.65
N LYS A 171 9.53 8.57 -15.73
CA LYS A 171 10.17 8.12 -16.97
C LYS A 171 9.63 6.77 -17.47
N LEU A 172 9.37 5.84 -16.55
CA LEU A 172 8.77 4.55 -16.90
C LEU A 172 7.31 4.74 -17.37
N SER A 173 6.57 5.65 -16.76
CA SER A 173 5.21 6.03 -17.20
C SER A 173 5.20 6.65 -18.60
N ASP A 174 6.17 7.51 -18.91
CA ASP A 174 6.36 8.08 -20.25
C ASP A 174 6.65 7.00 -21.31
N LYS A 175 7.46 5.99 -20.96
CA LYS A 175 7.73 4.82 -21.82
C LYS A 175 6.45 4.05 -22.16
N PHE A 176 5.47 4.02 -21.25
CA PHE A 176 4.15 3.44 -21.50
C PHE A 176 3.21 4.36 -22.28
N GLY A 177 3.63 5.60 -22.56
CA GLY A 177 2.86 6.60 -23.28
C GLY A 177 1.69 7.14 -22.47
N PHE A 178 1.90 7.34 -21.16
CA PHE A 178 1.00 8.09 -20.29
C PHE A 178 1.38 9.57 -20.29
N THR A 179 0.43 10.44 -19.94
CA THR A 179 0.72 11.86 -19.70
C THR A 179 1.30 12.01 -18.31
N THR A 180 2.51 12.50 -18.16
CA THR A 180 3.16 12.66 -16.86
C THR A 180 3.26 14.13 -16.44
N LYS A 181 3.23 14.38 -15.14
CA LYS A 181 3.43 15.71 -14.56
C LYS A 181 4.26 15.59 -13.28
N ASN A 182 5.25 16.46 -13.15
CA ASN A 182 6.09 16.60 -11.95
C ASN A 182 5.69 17.88 -11.21
N HIS A 183 5.49 17.79 -9.89
CA HIS A 183 5.14 18.89 -8.99
C HIS A 183 6.34 19.23 -8.11
N GLU A 184 7.30 19.96 -8.68
CA GLU A 184 8.47 20.50 -7.96
C GLU A 184 9.24 19.44 -7.16
N ASN A 185 9.21 18.19 -7.65
CA ASN A 185 9.83 17.03 -7.00
C ASN A 185 9.27 16.65 -5.63
N TYR A 186 8.15 17.24 -5.20
CA TYR A 186 7.37 16.79 -4.05
C TYR A 186 6.54 15.55 -4.41
N ALA A 187 5.92 15.56 -5.58
CA ALA A 187 5.07 14.49 -6.06
C ALA A 187 5.01 14.53 -7.58
N GLY A 188 4.43 13.50 -8.19
CA GLY A 188 4.12 13.50 -9.61
C GLY A 188 2.91 12.64 -9.91
N HIS A 189 2.45 12.65 -11.15
CA HIS A 189 1.43 11.72 -11.59
C HIS A 189 1.64 11.25 -13.02
N ALA A 190 1.05 10.10 -13.33
CA ALA A 190 0.87 9.57 -14.67
C ALA A 190 -0.61 9.36 -14.95
N GLU A 191 -1.09 9.81 -16.12
CA GLU A 191 -2.49 9.81 -16.49
C GLU A 191 -2.75 9.15 -17.85
N TRP A 192 -3.83 8.39 -17.93
CA TRP A 192 -4.36 7.84 -19.17
C TRP A 192 -5.89 7.71 -19.13
N GLY A 193 -6.52 7.74 -20.31
CA GLY A 193 -7.98 7.68 -20.44
C GLY A 193 -8.59 9.02 -20.86
N GLN A 194 -9.90 9.12 -20.75
CA GLN A 194 -10.69 10.28 -21.15
C GLN A 194 -11.86 10.46 -20.18
N GLY A 195 -12.47 11.65 -20.16
CA GLY A 195 -13.58 11.99 -19.27
C GLY A 195 -13.24 13.12 -18.30
N SER A 196 -14.27 13.73 -17.70
CA SER A 196 -14.09 14.78 -16.70
C SER A 196 -13.53 14.22 -15.40
N ASP A 197 -14.05 13.07 -14.98
CA ASP A 197 -13.77 12.48 -13.69
C ASP A 197 -12.46 11.68 -13.69
N ILE A 198 -11.84 11.57 -12.52
CA ILE A 198 -10.58 10.86 -12.32
C ILE A 198 -10.77 9.73 -11.31
N VAL A 199 -10.28 8.54 -11.63
CA VAL A 199 -10.01 7.45 -10.68
C VAL A 199 -8.54 7.53 -10.27
N GLY A 200 -8.29 7.72 -8.98
CA GLY A 200 -6.95 7.85 -8.42
C GLY A 200 -6.37 6.51 -7.99
N ILE A 201 -5.09 6.29 -8.27
CA ILE A 201 -4.29 5.24 -7.64
C ILE A 201 -3.14 5.93 -6.92
N LEU A 202 -3.16 5.93 -5.60
CA LEU A 202 -2.21 6.68 -4.78
C LEU A 202 -1.13 5.75 -4.26
N VAL A 203 0.10 5.98 -4.67
CA VAL A 203 1.27 5.15 -4.36
C VAL A 203 2.39 6.00 -3.79
N HIS A 204 3.32 5.42 -3.05
CA HIS A 204 4.51 6.13 -2.61
C HIS A 204 5.82 5.46 -3.05
N LEU A 205 6.85 6.29 -3.08
CA LEU A 205 8.17 5.93 -3.61
C LEU A 205 9.27 6.06 -2.55
N ASP A 206 9.02 6.83 -1.49
CA ASP A 206 9.88 6.86 -0.32
C ASP A 206 9.72 5.59 0.52
N VAL A 207 10.75 5.28 1.32
CA VAL A 207 10.80 4.10 2.17
C VAL A 207 11.35 4.46 3.54
N VAL A 208 10.97 3.72 4.59
CA VAL A 208 11.61 3.84 5.90
C VAL A 208 13.10 3.44 5.87
N PRO A 209 13.92 3.89 6.84
CA PRO A 209 15.28 3.40 7.02
C PRO A 209 15.36 1.87 7.06
N GLU A 210 16.43 1.33 6.50
CA GLU A 210 16.67 -0.10 6.39
C GLU A 210 16.88 -0.77 7.76
N GLY A 211 17.39 -0.05 8.76
CA GLY A 211 17.78 -0.67 10.02
C GLY A 211 19.02 -1.56 9.86
N THR A 212 19.13 -2.62 10.67
CA THR A 212 20.32 -3.50 10.70
C THR A 212 19.95 -4.99 10.68
N GLY A 213 20.92 -5.85 10.37
CA GLY A 213 20.74 -7.30 10.48
C GLY A 213 20.06 -7.99 9.29
N TRP A 214 20.09 -7.35 8.11
CA TRP A 214 19.60 -7.94 6.87
C TRP A 214 20.46 -9.12 6.42
N THR A 215 19.80 -10.16 5.93
CA THR A 215 20.41 -11.33 5.30
C THR A 215 20.96 -10.97 3.91
N TYR A 216 20.24 -10.13 3.16
CA TYR A 216 20.68 -9.59 1.87
C TYR A 216 20.70 -8.07 1.91
N PRO A 217 21.67 -7.39 1.27
CA PRO A 217 21.70 -5.94 1.25
C PRO A 217 20.35 -5.35 0.79
N PRO A 218 19.77 -4.39 1.54
CA PRO A 218 18.38 -3.95 1.38
C PRO A 218 18.07 -3.33 0.02
N TYR A 219 19.08 -2.85 -0.70
CA TYR A 219 18.95 -2.21 -2.01
C TYR A 219 19.64 -3.00 -3.13
N GLU A 220 19.97 -4.28 -2.93
CA GLU A 220 20.46 -5.16 -4.00
C GLU A 220 19.31 -5.67 -4.90
N ALA A 221 18.08 -5.69 -4.37
CA ALA A 221 16.89 -6.27 -5.01
C ALA A 221 17.14 -7.73 -5.42
N LYS A 222 17.56 -8.55 -4.45
CA LYS A 222 18.02 -9.91 -4.70
C LYS A 222 16.82 -10.84 -4.90
N VAL A 223 16.87 -11.67 -5.95
CA VAL A 223 15.84 -12.68 -6.19
C VAL A 223 16.30 -14.02 -5.63
N VAL A 224 15.54 -14.56 -4.67
CA VAL A 224 15.82 -15.86 -4.05
C VAL A 224 14.50 -16.60 -3.86
N ASP A 225 14.41 -17.85 -4.31
CA ASP A 225 13.24 -18.72 -4.13
C ASP A 225 11.89 -18.07 -4.52
N GLY A 226 11.87 -17.35 -5.64
CA GLY A 226 10.65 -16.69 -6.14
C GLY A 226 10.27 -15.41 -5.40
N ARG A 227 11.14 -14.89 -4.52
CA ARG A 227 10.95 -13.64 -3.77
C ARG A 227 11.93 -12.57 -4.23
N ILE A 228 11.48 -11.32 -4.26
CA ILE A 228 12.34 -10.15 -4.47
C ILE A 228 12.57 -9.54 -3.09
N TYR A 229 13.78 -9.72 -2.54
CA TYR A 229 14.18 -9.14 -1.26
C TYR A 229 14.69 -7.71 -1.46
N GLY A 230 14.21 -6.80 -0.62
CA GLY A 230 14.71 -5.44 -0.50
C GLY A 230 13.72 -4.49 0.14
N ARG A 231 14.23 -3.40 0.73
CA ARG A 231 13.39 -2.37 1.33
C ARG A 231 12.53 -1.71 0.24
N GLY A 232 11.23 -1.69 0.47
CA GLY A 232 10.24 -1.18 -0.48
C GLY A 232 9.64 -2.22 -1.42
N SER A 233 10.06 -3.47 -1.32
CA SER A 233 9.53 -4.57 -2.11
C SER A 233 8.03 -4.81 -1.89
N SER A 234 7.54 -4.76 -0.66
CA SER A 234 6.13 -4.92 -0.31
C SER A 234 5.42 -3.58 -0.09
N ASP A 235 6.17 -2.54 0.30
CA ASP A 235 5.66 -1.25 0.77
C ASP A 235 6.60 -0.11 0.33
N ASP A 236 6.36 0.61 -0.78
CA ASP A 236 5.26 0.44 -1.76
C ASP A 236 5.80 0.43 -3.21
N LYS A 237 7.09 0.09 -3.42
CA LYS A 237 7.68 0.09 -4.78
C LYS A 237 7.20 -1.08 -5.63
N GLY A 238 7.06 -2.26 -5.03
CA GLY A 238 6.48 -3.43 -5.70
C GLY A 238 5.06 -3.13 -6.19
N PRO A 239 4.13 -2.74 -5.30
CA PRO A 239 2.76 -2.45 -5.70
C PRO A 239 2.64 -1.20 -6.59
N THR A 240 3.51 -0.19 -6.45
CA THR A 240 3.65 0.90 -7.43
C THR A 240 3.86 0.37 -8.84
N VAL A 241 4.85 -0.51 -9.04
CA VAL A 241 5.13 -1.08 -10.36
C VAL A 241 3.95 -1.92 -10.85
N ALA A 242 3.32 -2.70 -9.96
CA ALA A 242 2.12 -3.46 -10.29
C ALA A 242 0.97 -2.56 -10.81
N ALA A 243 0.72 -1.42 -10.16
CA ALA A 243 -0.28 -0.45 -10.56
C ALA A 243 0.04 0.22 -11.92
N MET A 244 1.32 0.54 -12.17
CA MET A 244 1.76 1.09 -13.45
C MET A 244 1.54 0.11 -14.61
N TYR A 245 1.87 -1.17 -14.41
CA TYR A 245 1.62 -2.21 -15.41
C TYR A 245 0.14 -2.56 -15.54
N ALA A 246 -0.64 -2.41 -14.48
CA ALA A 246 -2.09 -2.56 -14.54
C ALA A 246 -2.74 -1.54 -15.48
N LEU A 247 -2.40 -0.26 -15.33
CA LEU A 247 -2.89 0.78 -16.25
C LEU A 247 -2.42 0.54 -17.68
N ARG A 248 -1.18 0.06 -17.86
CA ARG A 248 -0.64 -0.29 -19.17
C ARG A 248 -1.42 -1.45 -19.79
N ALA A 249 -1.76 -2.47 -19.01
CA ALA A 249 -2.54 -3.62 -19.47
C ALA A 249 -3.93 -3.20 -19.94
N VAL A 250 -4.62 -2.33 -19.19
CA VAL A 250 -5.93 -1.79 -19.58
C VAL A 250 -5.84 -1.01 -20.90
N LYS A 251 -4.82 -0.15 -21.04
CA LYS A 251 -4.52 0.57 -22.28
C LYS A 251 -4.27 -0.37 -23.46
N GLU A 252 -3.37 -1.33 -23.31
CA GLU A 252 -2.98 -2.26 -24.40
C GLU A 252 -4.04 -3.32 -24.71
N ALA A 253 -4.94 -3.60 -23.77
CA ALA A 253 -6.12 -4.41 -23.99
C ALA A 253 -7.17 -3.70 -24.85
N GLY A 254 -7.07 -2.36 -24.99
CA GLY A 254 -8.04 -1.56 -25.74
C GLY A 254 -9.36 -1.35 -25.00
N ILE A 255 -9.33 -1.41 -23.67
CA ILE A 255 -10.52 -1.23 -22.84
C ILE A 255 -10.90 0.26 -22.84
N PRO A 256 -12.11 0.62 -23.30
CA PRO A 256 -12.53 2.01 -23.30
C PRO A 256 -12.75 2.49 -21.86
N LEU A 257 -12.16 3.63 -21.52
CA LEU A 257 -12.39 4.30 -20.25
C LEU A 257 -13.29 5.53 -20.46
N GLN A 258 -14.23 5.73 -19.55
CA GLN A 258 -15.10 6.91 -19.46
C GLN A 258 -14.61 7.92 -18.41
N LYS A 259 -13.65 7.49 -17.56
CA LYS A 259 -12.94 8.33 -16.61
C LYS A 259 -11.45 8.27 -16.89
N ARG A 260 -10.73 9.35 -16.58
CA ARG A 260 -9.27 9.35 -16.57
C ARG A 260 -8.80 8.51 -15.39
N VAL A 261 -7.71 7.79 -15.54
CA VAL A 261 -7.04 7.08 -14.45
C VAL A 261 -5.72 7.79 -14.20
N ARG A 262 -5.49 8.18 -12.95
CA ARG A 262 -4.30 8.92 -12.54
C ARG A 262 -3.58 8.15 -11.44
N ILE A 263 -2.37 7.70 -11.73
CA ILE A 263 -1.45 7.17 -10.72
C ILE A 263 -0.73 8.38 -10.13
N ILE A 264 -0.86 8.60 -8.83
CA ILE A 264 -0.26 9.72 -8.10
C ILE A 264 0.90 9.15 -7.27
N PHE A 265 2.10 9.61 -7.56
CA PHE A 265 3.35 9.19 -6.93
C PHE A 265 3.74 10.19 -5.81
N GLY A 266 3.59 9.77 -4.56
CA GLY A 266 4.12 10.46 -3.39
C GLY A 266 5.58 10.12 -3.12
N THR A 267 6.26 10.97 -2.36
CA THR A 267 7.69 10.83 -2.02
C THR A 267 8.00 11.14 -0.55
N ASN A 268 6.97 11.16 0.29
CA ASN A 268 7.07 11.47 1.71
C ASN A 268 5.90 10.86 2.52
N GLU A 269 5.40 9.68 2.15
CA GLU A 269 4.38 8.95 2.92
C GLU A 269 4.90 8.65 4.33
N GLU A 270 6.11 8.09 4.39
CA GLU A 270 6.64 7.44 5.59
C GLU A 270 7.10 8.43 6.67
N SER A 271 7.06 9.73 6.35
CA SER A 271 7.66 10.80 7.16
C SER A 271 6.76 12.02 7.39
N GLY A 272 5.53 12.05 6.87
CA GLY A 272 4.55 13.09 7.24
C GLY A 272 3.73 13.71 6.12
N TRP A 273 3.71 13.12 4.92
CA TRP A 273 2.82 13.45 3.80
C TRP A 273 2.96 14.86 3.25
N GLY A 274 4.15 15.48 3.41
CA GLY A 274 4.43 16.80 2.85
C GLY A 274 4.19 16.86 1.34
N CYS A 275 4.43 15.75 0.65
CA CYS A 275 4.16 15.59 -0.79
C CYS A 275 2.68 15.70 -1.16
N MET A 276 1.77 15.05 -0.42
CA MET A 276 0.33 15.07 -0.73
C MET A 276 -0.28 16.43 -0.39
N LYS A 277 0.15 17.04 0.72
CA LYS A 277 -0.22 18.41 1.06
C LYS A 277 0.20 19.37 -0.06
N HIS A 278 1.45 19.28 -0.53
CA HIS A 278 1.91 20.12 -1.63
C HIS A 278 1.08 19.89 -2.91
N TYR A 279 0.80 18.63 -3.25
CA TYR A 279 0.07 18.25 -4.46
C TYR A 279 -1.40 18.74 -4.47
N PHE A 280 -2.16 18.49 -3.39
CA PHE A 280 -3.58 18.84 -3.33
C PHE A 280 -3.84 20.23 -2.76
N ASP A 281 -3.11 20.65 -1.73
CA ASP A 281 -3.41 21.91 -1.02
C ASP A 281 -2.69 23.11 -1.63
N GLU A 282 -1.43 22.96 -2.05
CA GLU A 282 -0.63 24.06 -2.57
C GLU A 282 -0.74 24.19 -4.09
N LYS A 283 -0.64 23.06 -4.82
CA LYS A 283 -0.77 23.03 -6.29
C LYS A 283 -2.20 22.95 -6.79
N LYS A 284 -3.16 22.62 -5.92
CA LYS A 284 -4.59 22.56 -6.25
C LYS A 284 -4.88 21.68 -7.47
N GLU A 285 -4.20 20.53 -7.56
CA GLU A 285 -4.49 19.54 -8.60
C GLU A 285 -5.93 19.01 -8.50
N GLU A 286 -6.45 18.52 -9.62
CA GLU A 286 -7.76 17.90 -9.67
C GLU A 286 -7.83 16.71 -8.71
N VAL A 287 -8.82 16.72 -7.81
CA VAL A 287 -9.03 15.66 -6.83
C VAL A 287 -9.81 14.51 -7.48
N PRO A 288 -9.30 13.26 -7.45
CA PRO A 288 -10.05 12.11 -7.94
C PRO A 288 -11.40 11.94 -7.23
N VAL A 289 -12.43 11.52 -7.98
CA VAL A 289 -13.79 11.30 -7.43
C VAL A 289 -13.90 9.99 -6.63
N MET A 290 -12.94 9.10 -6.87
CA MET A 290 -12.73 7.87 -6.11
C MET A 290 -11.29 7.39 -6.32
N GLY A 291 -10.81 6.51 -5.46
CA GLY A 291 -9.51 5.91 -5.68
C GLY A 291 -9.20 4.70 -4.81
N LEU A 292 -7.99 4.21 -4.98
CA LEU A 292 -7.42 3.18 -4.14
C LEU A 292 -5.94 3.45 -3.86
N SER A 293 -5.44 2.95 -2.74
CA SER A 293 -4.01 2.92 -2.43
C SER A 293 -3.55 1.46 -2.29
N PRO A 294 -2.53 1.00 -3.04
CA PRO A 294 -2.04 -0.38 -3.02
C PRO A 294 -1.02 -0.64 -1.89
N ASP A 295 -1.19 0.07 -0.77
CA ASP A 295 -0.22 0.22 0.32
C ASP A 295 -0.76 -0.35 1.65
N ALA A 296 -1.35 -1.55 1.60
CA ALA A 296 -1.98 -2.20 2.74
C ALA A 296 -2.28 -3.69 2.53
N ASN A 297 -3.26 -4.22 3.27
CA ASN A 297 -3.74 -5.59 3.15
C ASN A 297 -4.89 -5.71 2.13
N PHE A 298 -4.90 -6.82 1.41
CA PHE A 298 -6.10 -7.39 0.80
C PHE A 298 -6.95 -8.09 1.87
N PRO A 299 -8.29 -8.21 1.70
CA PRO A 299 -9.04 -7.85 0.50
C PRO A 299 -9.28 -6.35 0.33
N ILE A 300 -9.87 -5.63 1.28
CA ILE A 300 -10.10 -4.17 1.17
C ILE A 300 -10.09 -3.55 2.56
N ILE A 301 -9.36 -2.45 2.73
CA ILE A 301 -9.42 -1.60 3.92
C ILE A 301 -10.25 -0.37 3.60
N ASN A 302 -11.53 -0.42 3.97
CA ASN A 302 -12.44 0.72 3.83
C ASN A 302 -12.63 1.49 5.15
N ARG A 303 -11.87 1.12 6.20
CA ARG A 303 -11.95 1.70 7.54
C ARG A 303 -10.56 1.85 8.13
N GLU A 304 -10.12 3.08 8.26
CA GLU A 304 -8.89 3.41 8.99
C GLU A 304 -9.25 4.33 10.14
N LYS A 305 -8.95 3.90 11.37
CA LYS A 305 -9.27 4.69 12.58
C LYS A 305 -8.57 6.04 12.57
N GLY A 306 -9.23 7.04 13.13
CA GLY A 306 -8.61 8.35 13.32
C GLY A 306 -7.46 8.22 14.32
N ILE A 307 -6.39 8.96 14.11
CA ILE A 307 -5.16 8.87 14.91
C ILE A 307 -4.98 10.21 15.59
N SER A 308 -4.94 10.23 16.93
CA SER A 308 -4.55 11.44 17.65
C SER A 308 -3.38 11.15 18.57
N ILE A 309 -2.43 12.09 18.59
CA ILE A 309 -1.29 12.09 19.50
C ILE A 309 -1.36 13.39 20.28
N PHE A 310 -1.27 13.31 21.60
CA PHE A 310 -1.29 14.48 22.47
C PHE A 310 -0.52 14.18 23.74
N ASN A 311 -0.12 15.25 24.43
CA ASN A 311 0.46 15.11 25.76
C ASN A 311 -0.59 15.32 26.84
N ILE A 312 -0.46 14.61 27.96
CA ILE A 312 -1.07 14.97 29.23
C ILE A 312 0.05 15.45 30.14
N GLU A 313 -0.02 16.69 30.61
CA GLU A 313 1.02 17.33 31.39
C GLU A 313 0.52 17.84 32.74
N LYS A 314 1.42 17.88 33.72
CA LYS A 314 1.24 18.57 35.01
C LYS A 314 2.54 19.25 35.42
N LYS A 315 2.44 20.49 35.90
CA LYS A 315 3.54 21.18 36.59
C LYS A 315 3.52 20.86 38.07
N PHE A 316 4.69 20.72 38.67
CA PHE A 316 4.84 20.39 40.08
C PHE A 316 5.21 21.65 40.87
N GLU A 317 4.33 22.05 41.78
CA GLU A 317 4.58 23.15 42.72
C GLU A 317 4.95 22.61 44.11
N SER A 318 4.62 21.35 44.38
CA SER A 318 4.87 20.65 45.63
C SER A 318 5.51 19.28 45.40
N ARG A 319 6.48 18.94 46.26
CA ARG A 319 7.20 17.64 46.26
C ARG A 319 7.58 17.23 47.67
N SER A 320 7.89 15.95 47.85
CA SER A 320 8.33 15.44 49.14
C SER A 320 9.76 15.83 49.46
N GLU A 321 10.02 16.22 50.71
CA GLU A 321 11.38 16.36 51.22
C GLU A 321 12.03 15.02 51.61
N LYS A 322 11.24 13.93 51.67
CA LYS A 322 11.70 12.62 52.16
C LYS A 322 12.00 11.64 51.03
N VAL A 323 11.20 11.66 49.98
CA VAL A 323 11.29 10.79 48.80
C VAL A 323 11.09 11.65 47.57
N ASN A 324 12.19 12.08 46.95
CA ASN A 324 12.15 12.99 45.82
C ASN A 324 12.41 12.22 44.52
N ILE A 325 11.49 12.32 43.56
CA ILE A 325 11.66 11.70 42.25
C ILE A 325 12.45 12.66 41.37
N LYS A 326 13.70 12.33 41.08
CA LYS A 326 14.59 13.16 40.28
C LYS A 326 14.23 13.14 38.81
N TYR A 327 13.88 11.95 38.32
CA TYR A 327 13.39 11.78 36.96
C TYR A 327 12.58 10.49 36.85
N MET A 328 11.73 10.44 35.83
CA MET A 328 11.19 9.20 35.29
C MET A 328 11.10 9.35 33.77
N LYS A 329 11.62 8.37 33.05
CA LYS A 329 11.59 8.36 31.57
C LYS A 329 11.32 6.95 31.05
N GLY A 330 10.53 6.83 29.99
CA GLY A 330 10.18 5.54 29.42
C GLY A 330 9.48 5.70 28.08
N GLY A 331 9.63 4.67 27.24
CA GLY A 331 9.16 4.71 25.86
C GLY A 331 10.07 5.51 24.92
N GLN A 332 10.05 5.15 23.64
CA GLN A 332 10.85 5.81 22.60
C GLN A 332 10.00 6.51 21.53
N ARG A 333 8.75 6.06 21.37
CA ARG A 333 7.83 6.53 20.33
C ARG A 333 6.39 6.52 20.85
N PRO A 334 5.54 7.48 20.45
CA PRO A 334 4.13 7.52 20.85
C PRO A 334 3.32 6.30 20.41
N ASN A 335 3.66 5.72 19.25
CA ASN A 335 2.96 4.61 18.61
C ASN A 335 3.49 3.22 19.02
N MET A 336 4.22 3.11 20.14
CA MET A 336 4.69 1.83 20.67
C MET A 336 4.32 1.70 22.14
N VAL A 337 4.04 0.48 22.59
CA VAL A 337 3.96 0.15 24.02
C VAL A 337 5.38 0.14 24.60
N PRO A 338 5.66 0.93 25.66
CA PRO A 338 6.99 0.95 26.29
C PRO A 338 7.36 -0.39 26.91
N ASP A 339 8.49 -0.95 26.46
CA ASP A 339 9.14 -2.12 27.06
C ASP A 339 10.17 -1.75 28.12
N TYR A 340 10.51 -0.46 28.25
CA TYR A 340 11.44 0.03 29.25
C TYR A 340 11.00 1.37 29.84
N CYS A 341 11.13 1.49 31.16
CA CYS A 341 11.01 2.73 31.89
C CYS A 341 11.95 2.72 33.10
N GLU A 342 12.55 3.86 33.43
CA GLU A 342 13.41 4.01 34.61
C GLU A 342 13.11 5.29 35.36
N ALA A 343 13.31 5.24 36.68
CA ALA A 343 13.19 6.39 37.57
C ALA A 343 14.35 6.45 38.55
N GLY A 344 14.90 7.65 38.74
CA GLY A 344 15.87 7.95 39.79
C GLY A 344 15.16 8.61 40.96
N ILE A 345 15.37 8.08 42.16
CA ILE A 345 14.79 8.63 43.39
C ILE A 345 15.88 8.94 44.41
N GLU A 346 15.76 10.10 45.04
CA GLU A 346 16.55 10.53 46.19
C GLU A 346 15.73 10.29 47.46
N VAL A 347 16.31 9.63 48.45
CA VAL A 347 15.58 9.21 49.65
C VAL A 347 16.43 9.43 50.90
N LYS A 348 15.80 9.89 51.98
CA LYS A 348 16.50 10.00 53.27
C LYS A 348 17.02 8.64 53.71
N ASN A 349 18.24 8.60 54.26
CA ASN A 349 18.91 7.35 54.64
C ASN A 349 18.05 6.44 55.55
N GLU A 350 17.28 7.04 56.46
CA GLU A 350 16.37 6.32 57.37
C GLU A 350 15.23 5.57 56.67
N LEU A 351 14.89 5.91 55.42
CA LEU A 351 13.80 5.29 54.65
C LEU A 351 14.27 4.20 53.69
N ARG A 352 15.58 4.00 53.53
CA ARG A 352 16.12 3.06 52.52
C ARG A 352 15.65 1.62 52.74
N ASP A 353 15.69 1.15 53.98
CA ASP A 353 15.25 -0.21 54.32
C ASP A 353 13.73 -0.40 54.15
N GLU A 354 12.94 0.61 54.54
CA GLU A 354 11.48 0.60 54.33
C GLU A 354 11.14 0.51 52.83
N ILE A 355 11.82 1.28 51.99
CA ILE A 355 11.60 1.28 50.54
C ILE A 355 11.95 -0.07 49.93
N ARG A 356 13.07 -0.70 50.33
CA ARG A 356 13.42 -2.05 49.87
C ARG A 356 12.35 -3.08 50.28
N GLN A 357 11.85 -3.00 51.50
CA GLN A 357 10.79 -3.89 51.97
C GLN A 357 9.50 -3.69 51.17
N ARG A 358 9.10 -2.43 50.93
CA ARG A 358 7.95 -2.08 50.08
C ARG A 358 8.12 -2.58 48.66
N PHE A 359 9.30 -2.41 48.07
CA PHE A 359 9.62 -2.90 46.73
C PHE A 359 9.46 -4.42 46.65
N ASN A 360 10.11 -5.16 47.56
CA ASN A 360 10.02 -6.62 47.60
C ASN A 360 8.59 -7.11 47.80
N ASN A 361 7.79 -6.41 48.60
CA ASN A 361 6.37 -6.73 48.79
C ASN A 361 5.53 -6.39 47.54
N PHE A 362 5.82 -5.28 46.87
CA PHE A 362 5.10 -4.84 45.68
C PHE A 362 5.24 -5.85 44.53
N ILE A 363 6.44 -6.41 44.33
CA ILE A 363 6.71 -7.38 43.25
C ILE A 363 6.28 -8.81 43.59
N LYS A 364 6.04 -9.13 44.88
CA LYS A 364 5.95 -10.51 45.38
C LYS A 364 4.85 -11.36 44.72
N ASP A 365 3.79 -10.73 44.22
CA ASP A 365 2.62 -11.41 43.64
C ASP A 365 2.09 -10.68 42.38
N LYS A 366 2.94 -9.86 41.74
CA LYS A 366 2.58 -9.11 40.53
C LYS A 366 3.33 -9.67 39.32
N ASP A 367 2.63 -9.81 38.20
CA ASP A 367 3.22 -10.07 36.88
C ASP A 367 3.87 -8.79 36.33
N VAL A 368 4.95 -8.36 36.98
CA VAL A 368 5.76 -7.18 36.64
C VAL A 368 7.24 -7.52 36.80
N HIS A 369 8.08 -6.95 35.94
CA HIS A 369 9.52 -7.07 36.05
C HIS A 369 10.11 -5.71 36.43
N LEU A 370 10.35 -5.52 37.73
CA LEU A 370 10.99 -4.34 38.27
C LEU A 370 12.35 -4.71 38.89
N GLU A 371 13.33 -3.83 38.73
CA GLU A 371 14.64 -3.92 39.37
C GLU A 371 14.88 -2.69 40.23
N LEU A 372 15.47 -2.87 41.42
CA LEU A 372 15.83 -1.79 42.32
C LEU A 372 17.35 -1.81 42.56
N CYS A 373 18.02 -0.75 42.10
CA CYS A 373 19.47 -0.58 42.18
C CYS A 373 19.81 0.54 43.15
N ASP A 374 20.82 0.35 44.00
CA ASP A 374 21.34 1.43 44.84
C ASP A 374 21.99 2.55 44.02
N SER A 375 21.79 3.78 44.47
CA SER A 375 22.56 4.95 44.05
C SER A 375 23.17 5.63 45.30
N ILE A 376 23.95 6.70 45.14
CA ILE A 376 24.57 7.40 46.27
C ILE A 376 23.48 7.94 47.20
N ASP A 377 22.53 8.69 46.64
CA ASP A 377 21.50 9.44 47.39
C ASP A 377 20.12 8.75 47.39
N GLY A 378 20.00 7.55 46.82
CA GLY A 378 18.77 6.76 46.91
C GLY A 378 18.79 5.51 46.06
N PHE A 379 17.90 5.43 45.06
CA PHE A 379 17.74 4.26 44.20
C PHE A 379 17.50 4.64 42.73
N VAL A 380 17.88 3.75 41.82
CA VAL A 380 17.41 3.72 40.44
C VAL A 380 16.52 2.51 40.29
N ILE A 381 15.28 2.73 39.87
CA ILE A 381 14.30 1.65 39.69
C ILE A 381 14.04 1.52 38.19
N LYS A 382 14.15 0.29 37.68
CA LYS A 382 13.93 -0.03 36.28
C LYS A 382 12.70 -0.91 36.15
N SER A 383 11.99 -0.73 35.06
CA SER A 383 10.79 -1.47 34.72
C SER A 383 10.91 -2.01 33.31
N HIS A 384 10.63 -3.30 33.17
CA HIS A 384 10.72 -4.04 31.93
C HIS A 384 9.33 -4.55 31.54
N GLY A 385 8.97 -4.25 30.31
CA GLY A 385 7.70 -4.59 29.68
C GLY A 385 7.89 -5.45 28.44
N VAL A 386 6.87 -5.44 27.59
CA VAL A 386 6.88 -6.09 26.29
C VAL A 386 6.36 -5.08 25.28
N SER A 387 7.17 -4.80 24.25
CA SER A 387 6.81 -3.85 23.21
C SER A 387 5.75 -4.42 22.28
N ALA A 388 4.86 -3.55 21.81
CA ALA A 388 3.84 -3.84 20.81
C ALA A 388 3.49 -2.56 20.05
N HIS A 389 2.88 -2.68 18.87
CA HIS A 389 2.38 -1.52 18.14
C HIS A 389 1.25 -0.84 18.93
N GLY A 390 1.21 0.49 18.92
CA GLY A 390 0.26 1.30 19.70
C GLY A 390 -1.19 1.17 19.25
N SER A 391 -1.45 0.52 18.10
CA SER A 391 -2.81 0.13 17.69
C SER A 391 -3.25 -1.24 18.20
N THR A 392 -2.34 -2.01 18.82
CA THR A 392 -2.64 -3.30 19.47
C THR A 392 -1.95 -3.36 20.85
N PRO A 393 -2.19 -2.38 21.75
CA PRO A 393 -1.50 -2.30 23.02
C PRO A 393 -1.78 -3.51 23.93
N GLU A 394 -2.87 -4.24 23.71
CA GLU A 394 -3.22 -5.47 24.42
C GLU A 394 -2.22 -6.62 24.22
N LYS A 395 -1.39 -6.56 23.16
CA LYS A 395 -0.30 -7.52 22.92
C LYS A 395 0.97 -7.19 23.72
N GLY A 396 1.07 -5.97 24.24
CA GLY A 396 2.23 -5.49 24.99
C GLY A 396 2.04 -5.56 26.51
N LYS A 397 3.11 -5.21 27.24
CA LYS A 397 3.07 -4.95 28.69
C LYS A 397 3.75 -3.61 28.93
N ASN A 398 2.99 -2.59 29.29
CA ASN A 398 3.50 -1.23 29.45
C ASN A 398 4.41 -1.11 30.69
N ALA A 399 5.67 -0.71 30.50
CA ALA A 399 6.66 -0.57 31.57
C ALA A 399 6.46 0.68 32.46
N ILE A 400 5.74 1.71 31.99
CA ILE A 400 5.54 2.97 32.71
C ILE A 400 4.60 2.78 33.91
N VAL A 401 3.47 2.12 33.67
CA VAL A 401 2.37 1.95 34.63
C VAL A 401 2.80 1.27 35.93
N PRO A 402 3.47 0.09 35.92
CA PRO A 402 3.87 -0.57 37.16
C PRO A 402 4.91 0.24 37.94
N LEU A 403 5.78 0.99 37.25
CA LEU A 403 6.73 1.87 37.91
C LEU A 403 6.02 3.06 38.56
N ALA A 404 5.08 3.69 37.86
CA ALA A 404 4.27 4.77 38.42
C ALA A 404 3.46 4.30 39.64
N GLU A 405 2.85 3.12 39.57
CA GLU A 405 2.11 2.51 40.67
C GLU A 405 3.01 2.26 41.90
N PHE A 406 4.23 1.74 41.69
CA PHE A 406 5.18 1.57 42.79
C PHE A 406 5.60 2.90 43.41
N LEU A 407 6.00 3.87 42.59
CA LEU A 407 6.47 5.18 43.06
C LEU A 407 5.35 5.96 43.78
N GLY A 408 4.11 5.89 43.29
CA GLY A 408 2.94 6.49 43.94
C GLY A 408 2.60 5.86 45.30
N SER A 409 3.06 4.63 45.56
CA SER A 409 2.85 3.93 46.84
C SER A 409 3.90 4.24 47.93
N LEU A 410 4.94 5.01 47.58
CA LEU A 410 6.01 5.36 48.51
C LEU A 410 5.53 6.36 49.58
N PRO A 411 6.17 6.41 50.76
CA PRO A 411 5.81 7.32 51.85
C PRO A 411 6.25 8.77 51.56
N ALA A 412 5.84 9.33 50.42
CA ALA A 412 6.18 10.67 49.95
C ALA A 412 5.22 11.76 50.47
N GLY A 413 4.05 11.39 50.99
CA GLY A 413 2.99 12.31 51.41
C GLY A 413 2.16 12.84 50.24
N GLU A 414 1.20 13.71 50.52
CA GLU A 414 0.38 14.35 49.48
C GLU A 414 1.16 15.52 48.86
N ASN A 415 1.43 15.44 47.55
CA ASN A 415 2.12 16.44 46.75
C ASN A 415 1.83 16.18 45.25
N ASP A 416 2.20 17.13 44.39
CA ASP A 416 1.88 17.08 42.96
C ASP A 416 2.51 15.89 42.23
N VAL A 417 3.75 15.54 42.57
CA VAL A 417 4.44 14.38 41.99
C VAL A 417 3.69 13.09 42.32
N THR A 418 3.31 12.92 43.59
CA THR A 418 2.56 11.74 44.05
C THR A 418 1.16 11.71 43.44
N ALA A 419 0.48 12.86 43.32
CA ALA A 419 -0.81 12.97 42.63
C ALA A 419 -0.72 12.57 41.16
N PHE A 420 0.33 12.99 40.45
CA PHE A 420 0.57 12.64 39.05
C PHE A 420 0.86 11.14 38.86
N LEU A 421 1.69 10.54 39.72
CA LEU A 421 1.95 9.10 39.71
C LEU A 421 0.68 8.28 39.98
N ASN A 422 -0.14 8.73 40.93
CA ASN A 422 -1.43 8.11 41.23
C ASN A 422 -2.45 8.31 40.10
N PHE A 423 -2.40 9.44 39.39
CA PHE A 423 -3.19 9.65 38.18
C PHE A 423 -2.84 8.60 37.11
N ILE A 424 -1.56 8.39 36.82
CA ILE A 424 -1.10 7.36 35.87
C ILE A 424 -1.60 5.98 36.32
N ALA A 425 -1.38 5.62 37.58
CA ALA A 425 -1.74 4.29 38.08
C ALA A 425 -3.26 4.03 38.05
N ARG A 426 -4.07 5.06 38.33
CA ARG A 426 -5.53 4.92 38.50
C ARG A 426 -6.33 5.14 37.21
N TYR A 427 -5.98 6.16 36.43
CA TYR A 427 -6.78 6.62 35.29
C TYR A 427 -6.25 6.16 33.94
N ILE A 428 -4.95 5.82 33.85
CA ILE A 428 -4.39 5.15 32.68
C ILE A 428 -4.32 3.65 32.96
N GLY A 429 -3.66 3.27 34.05
CA GLY A 429 -3.59 1.88 34.49
C GLY A 429 -3.20 0.94 33.37
N LYS A 430 -3.87 -0.22 33.29
CA LYS A 430 -3.69 -1.20 32.21
C LYS A 430 -4.74 -1.07 31.12
N GLU A 431 -5.47 0.05 31.08
CA GLU A 431 -6.55 0.24 30.12
C GLU A 431 -6.01 0.44 28.71
N VAL A 432 -6.70 -0.18 27.76
CA VAL A 432 -6.39 -0.07 26.32
C VAL A 432 -7.49 0.63 25.53
N HIS A 433 -8.53 1.13 26.22
CA HIS A 433 -9.67 1.83 25.62
C HIS A 433 -9.98 3.20 26.24
N GLY A 434 -9.27 3.59 27.31
CA GLY A 434 -9.42 4.90 27.94
C GLY A 434 -10.74 5.08 28.73
N ASP A 435 -11.21 4.00 29.36
CA ASP A 435 -12.43 3.95 30.16
C ASP A 435 -12.43 4.95 31.32
N SER A 436 -11.37 4.92 32.13
CA SER A 436 -11.24 5.76 33.32
C SER A 436 -11.03 7.24 32.98
N LEU A 437 -10.49 7.54 31.79
CA LEU A 437 -10.44 8.90 31.25
C LEU A 437 -11.77 9.35 30.62
N GLY A 438 -12.77 8.46 30.55
CA GLY A 438 -14.09 8.73 30.01
C GLY A 438 -14.11 8.95 28.49
N ILE A 439 -13.11 8.45 27.77
CA ILE A 439 -12.97 8.61 26.32
C ILE A 439 -13.16 7.30 25.55
N HIS A 440 -13.57 6.22 26.21
CA HIS A 440 -13.94 5.00 25.52
C HIS A 440 -15.14 5.27 24.58
N LEU A 441 -14.88 5.13 23.28
CA LEU A 441 -15.84 5.23 22.19
C LEU A 441 -15.89 3.92 21.44
N ILE A 442 -17.06 3.55 20.93
CA ILE A 442 -17.26 2.36 20.12
C ILE A 442 -18.20 2.71 18.96
N ASP A 443 -17.89 2.21 17.77
CA ASP A 443 -18.84 2.16 16.66
C ASP A 443 -18.93 0.74 16.09
N GLU A 444 -20.03 0.45 15.40
CA GLU A 444 -20.21 -0.86 14.76
C GLU A 444 -19.18 -1.11 13.63
N PRO A 445 -18.83 -0.12 12.77
CA PRO A 445 -17.92 -0.38 11.67
C PRO A 445 -16.48 -0.71 12.09
N SER A 446 -15.92 -0.03 13.09
CA SER A 446 -14.49 -0.08 13.43
C SER A 446 -14.20 -0.51 14.87
N GLY A 447 -15.22 -0.66 15.73
CA GLY A 447 -15.08 -1.16 17.09
C GLY A 447 -14.54 -0.12 18.07
N ASP A 448 -13.84 -0.58 19.11
CA ASP A 448 -13.45 0.24 20.27
C ASP A 448 -12.32 1.24 19.97
N LEU A 449 -12.34 2.39 20.65
CA LEU A 449 -11.17 3.27 20.72
C LEU A 449 -9.98 2.50 21.28
N ILE A 450 -8.81 2.67 20.68
CA ILE A 450 -7.56 2.11 21.19
C ILE A 450 -6.79 3.23 21.88
N PHE A 451 -6.27 2.95 23.07
CA PHE A 451 -5.54 3.87 23.92
C PHE A 451 -4.14 3.32 24.23
N ASN A 452 -3.10 4.07 23.88
CA ASN A 452 -1.71 3.72 24.17
C ASN A 452 -1.00 4.87 24.91
N LEU A 453 -0.47 4.57 26.10
CA LEU A 453 0.54 5.40 26.77
C LEU A 453 1.91 5.05 26.20
N GLY A 454 2.39 5.85 25.24
CA GLY A 454 3.60 5.53 24.47
C GLY A 454 4.89 6.07 25.08
N MET A 455 4.85 7.16 25.85
CA MET A 455 6.05 7.71 26.48
C MET A 455 5.74 8.44 27.79
N ILE A 456 6.75 8.55 28.64
CA ILE A 456 6.78 9.44 29.81
C ILE A 456 8.10 10.19 29.87
N GLU A 457 8.01 11.48 30.19
CA GLU A 457 9.13 12.33 30.56
C GLU A 457 8.73 13.10 31.81
N MET A 458 9.47 12.91 32.90
CA MET A 458 9.21 13.57 34.17
C MET A 458 10.52 13.97 34.83
N ASP A 459 10.56 15.17 35.38
CA ASP A 459 11.64 15.71 36.20
C ASP A 459 11.07 16.28 37.53
N GLU A 460 11.86 17.06 38.26
CA GLU A 460 11.44 17.66 39.53
C GLU A 460 10.44 18.83 39.38
N GLU A 461 10.21 19.32 38.16
CA GLU A 461 9.38 20.50 37.85
C GLU A 461 8.09 20.14 37.12
N LYS A 462 8.07 19.06 36.32
CA LYS A 462 6.87 18.65 35.57
C LYS A 462 6.87 17.17 35.18
N GLY A 463 5.68 16.67 34.89
CA GLY A 463 5.45 15.38 34.26
C GLY A 463 4.72 15.53 32.93
N LYS A 464 5.13 14.76 31.93
CA LYS A 464 4.57 14.69 30.59
C LYS A 464 4.36 13.24 30.18
N LEU A 465 3.14 12.91 29.78
CA LEU A 465 2.77 11.64 29.18
C LEU A 465 2.48 11.88 27.71
N VAL A 466 3.01 11.03 26.83
CA VAL A 466 2.69 11.10 25.39
C VAL A 466 1.74 9.95 25.06
N ILE A 467 0.52 10.32 24.69
CA ILE A 467 -0.58 9.39 24.43
C ILE A 467 -0.80 9.29 22.93
N ASN A 468 -1.02 8.06 22.43
CA ASN A 468 -1.51 7.80 21.09
C ASN A 468 -2.85 7.08 21.18
N ILE A 469 -3.89 7.68 20.61
CA ILE A 469 -5.20 7.04 20.49
C ILE A 469 -5.52 6.71 19.03
N ARG A 470 -6.29 5.63 18.83
CA ARG A 470 -6.96 5.31 17.57
C ARG A 470 -8.46 5.33 17.80
N TYR A 471 -9.16 6.34 17.31
CA TYR A 471 -10.60 6.52 17.59
C TYR A 471 -11.48 6.00 16.44
N PRO A 472 -12.72 5.56 16.75
CA PRO A 472 -13.57 4.90 15.77
C PRO A 472 -13.99 5.84 14.63
N VAL A 473 -14.28 5.27 13.47
CA VAL A 473 -14.41 6.01 12.21
C VAL A 473 -15.64 6.92 12.11
N THR A 474 -16.65 6.71 12.96
CA THR A 474 -17.83 7.60 13.02
C THR A 474 -17.65 8.82 13.92
N PHE A 475 -16.49 8.98 14.56
CA PHE A 475 -16.20 10.10 15.47
C PHE A 475 -15.19 11.08 14.88
N LYS A 476 -15.11 12.28 15.48
CA LYS A 476 -14.12 13.31 15.14
C LYS A 476 -13.13 13.47 16.28
N GLY A 477 -11.84 13.59 15.96
CA GLY A 477 -10.78 13.79 16.95
C GLY A 477 -11.03 15.01 17.83
N GLU A 478 -11.54 16.11 17.28
CA GLU A 478 -11.88 17.32 18.03
C GLU A 478 -12.87 17.07 19.18
N ASP A 479 -13.82 16.15 19.02
CA ASP A 479 -14.82 15.85 20.03
C ASP A 479 -14.24 14.95 21.12
N VAL A 480 -13.31 14.05 20.76
CA VAL A 480 -12.56 13.23 21.72
C VAL A 480 -11.68 14.11 22.61
N VAL A 481 -10.94 15.04 22.01
CA VAL A 481 -10.03 15.96 22.71
C VAL A 481 -10.81 16.86 23.66
N LYS A 482 -11.90 17.51 23.22
CA LYS A 482 -12.74 18.35 24.09
C LYS A 482 -13.30 17.57 25.29
N LYS A 483 -13.73 16.32 25.06
CA LYS A 483 -14.24 15.45 26.12
C LYS A 483 -13.12 15.10 27.12
N LEU A 484 -11.93 14.79 26.62
CA LEU A 484 -10.77 14.50 27.46
C LEU A 484 -10.38 15.69 28.32
N GLU A 485 -10.25 16.89 27.75
CA GLU A 485 -9.93 18.12 28.49
C GLU A 485 -10.92 18.36 29.64
N SER A 486 -12.22 18.25 29.35
CA SER A 486 -13.28 18.39 30.35
C SER A 486 -13.14 17.35 31.49
N ASN A 487 -12.83 16.10 31.16
CA ASN A 487 -12.66 15.04 32.14
C ASN A 487 -11.38 15.20 32.96
N LEU A 488 -10.27 15.63 32.35
CA LEU A 488 -9.00 15.86 33.04
C LEU A 488 -9.17 16.94 34.12
N VAL A 489 -9.83 18.06 33.82
CA VAL A 489 -10.08 19.13 34.80
C VAL A 489 -10.91 18.65 36.00
N GLN A 490 -11.81 17.68 35.79
CA GLN A 490 -12.59 17.07 36.88
C GLN A 490 -11.77 16.10 37.73
N ILE A 491 -10.77 15.45 37.13
CA ILE A 491 -9.87 14.52 37.81
C ILE A 491 -8.84 15.28 38.64
N ASP A 492 -8.16 16.23 38.01
CA ASP A 492 -7.17 17.11 38.60
C ASP A 492 -7.10 18.39 37.76
N LYS A 493 -7.45 19.52 38.37
CA LYS A 493 -7.52 20.84 37.72
C LYS A 493 -6.19 21.31 37.13
N ASP A 494 -5.06 20.73 37.58
CA ASP A 494 -3.71 21.12 37.19
C ASP A 494 -3.17 20.25 36.03
N LEU A 495 -3.93 19.24 35.58
CA LEU A 495 -3.66 18.48 34.35
C LEU A 495 -4.15 19.26 33.13
N TYR A 496 -3.33 19.28 32.07
CA TYR A 496 -3.70 19.91 30.79
C TYR A 496 -3.19 19.11 29.59
N LEU A 497 -3.82 19.33 28.44
CA LEU A 497 -3.37 18.80 27.16
C LEU A 497 -2.43 19.78 26.46
N SER A 498 -1.44 19.24 25.73
CA SER A 498 -0.56 20.00 24.84
C SER A 498 -0.18 19.17 23.61
N ASP A 499 0.43 19.83 22.61
CA ASP A 499 0.91 19.21 21.36
C ASP A 499 -0.11 18.26 20.67
N VAL A 500 -1.38 18.66 20.64
CA VAL A 500 -2.44 17.85 20.03
C VAL A 500 -2.26 17.82 18.51
N SER A 501 -2.03 16.61 18.00
CA SER A 501 -2.02 16.27 16.58
C SER A 501 -3.17 15.31 16.29
N ASP A 502 -3.84 15.51 15.16
CA ASP A 502 -4.96 14.68 14.72
C ASP A 502 -4.84 14.37 13.23
N ASN A 503 -5.02 13.10 12.89
CA ASN A 503 -5.19 12.59 11.54
C ASN A 503 -6.58 11.94 11.46
N PRO A 504 -7.54 12.56 10.74
CA PRO A 504 -8.92 12.09 10.66
C PRO A 504 -9.07 10.64 10.19
N PRO A 505 -10.18 9.96 10.57
CA PRO A 505 -10.46 8.61 10.10
C PRO A 505 -10.75 8.58 8.61
N LEU A 506 -10.56 7.41 8.01
CA LEU A 506 -11.10 7.08 6.70
C LEU A 506 -12.24 6.08 6.86
N TYR A 507 -13.38 6.40 6.25
CA TYR A 507 -14.49 5.48 6.16
C TYR A 507 -15.19 5.60 4.82
N VAL A 508 -15.26 4.47 4.12
CA VAL A 508 -16.08 4.29 2.93
C VAL A 508 -17.12 3.21 3.22
N PRO A 509 -18.44 3.48 3.12
CA PRO A 509 -19.48 2.50 3.39
C PRO A 509 -19.34 1.22 2.56
N ALA A 510 -19.69 0.08 3.16
CA ALA A 510 -19.59 -1.24 2.55
C ALA A 510 -20.45 -1.38 1.27
N ASP A 511 -21.58 -0.68 1.21
CA ASP A 511 -22.50 -0.66 0.08
C ASP A 511 -22.17 0.42 -0.97
N SER A 512 -21.07 1.17 -0.78
CA SER A 512 -20.63 2.17 -1.74
C SER A 512 -20.29 1.53 -3.11
N PRO A 513 -20.52 2.23 -4.23
CA PRO A 513 -20.18 1.71 -5.55
C PRO A 513 -18.68 1.34 -5.69
N LEU A 514 -17.79 2.05 -5.00
CA LEU A 514 -16.36 1.75 -4.97
C LEU A 514 -16.09 0.39 -4.32
N VAL A 515 -16.55 0.21 -3.08
CA VAL A 515 -16.29 -1.00 -2.29
C VAL A 515 -16.90 -2.23 -2.96
N VAL A 516 -18.15 -2.15 -3.40
CA VAL A 516 -18.84 -3.26 -4.08
C VAL A 516 -18.10 -3.71 -5.35
N LYS A 517 -17.58 -2.76 -6.14
CA LYS A 517 -16.80 -3.07 -7.35
C LYS A 517 -15.48 -3.74 -7.01
N LEU A 518 -14.74 -3.23 -6.03
CA LEU A 518 -13.48 -3.81 -5.60
C LEU A 518 -13.66 -5.21 -4.99
N GLN A 519 -14.74 -5.42 -4.23
CA GLN A 519 -15.08 -6.75 -3.68
C GLN A 519 -15.31 -7.76 -4.81
N LYS A 520 -16.09 -7.35 -5.82
CA LYS A 520 -16.34 -8.18 -7.00
C LYS A 520 -15.03 -8.51 -7.73
N VAL A 521 -14.19 -7.52 -7.99
CA VAL A 521 -12.89 -7.70 -8.66
C VAL A 521 -12.00 -8.65 -7.88
N TYR A 522 -11.85 -8.44 -6.56
CA TYR A 522 -11.05 -9.31 -5.71
C TYR A 522 -11.54 -10.77 -5.83
N LYS A 523 -12.85 -10.99 -5.62
CA LYS A 523 -13.45 -12.32 -5.70
C LYS A 523 -13.28 -12.99 -7.07
N GLU A 524 -13.42 -12.24 -8.15
CA GLU A 524 -13.27 -12.76 -9.52
C GLU A 524 -11.83 -13.17 -9.84
N VAL A 525 -10.84 -12.41 -9.35
CA VAL A 525 -9.42 -12.66 -9.65
C VAL A 525 -8.80 -13.68 -8.69
N THR A 526 -9.18 -13.66 -7.41
CA THR A 526 -8.58 -14.51 -6.37
C THR A 526 -9.37 -15.79 -6.10
N GLY A 527 -10.69 -15.78 -6.33
CA GLY A 527 -11.61 -16.83 -5.92
C GLY A 527 -11.95 -16.81 -4.42
N GLU A 528 -11.45 -15.83 -3.66
CA GLU A 528 -11.63 -15.70 -2.21
C GLU A 528 -12.75 -14.71 -1.86
N GLU A 529 -13.35 -14.87 -0.68
CA GLU A 529 -14.37 -13.92 -0.21
C GLU A 529 -13.74 -12.58 0.20
N PRO A 530 -14.26 -11.43 -0.27
CA PRO A 530 -13.64 -10.13 -0.09
C PRO A 530 -14.08 -9.47 1.21
N GLU A 531 -13.63 -10.00 2.35
CA GLU A 531 -13.92 -9.43 3.67
C GLU A 531 -13.34 -8.01 3.82
N LEU A 532 -14.12 -7.14 4.48
CA LEU A 532 -13.75 -5.75 4.71
C LEU A 532 -12.94 -5.61 6.00
N ILE A 533 -11.78 -5.00 5.89
CA ILE A 533 -10.82 -4.88 6.99
C ILE A 533 -10.92 -3.47 7.61
N SER A 534 -10.72 -3.41 8.93
CA SER A 534 -10.46 -2.18 9.65
C SER A 534 -9.06 -2.20 10.26
N ILE A 535 -8.29 -1.14 10.08
CA ILE A 535 -6.95 -0.99 10.67
C ILE A 535 -6.83 0.29 11.50
N GLY A 536 -5.81 0.31 12.36
CA GLY A 536 -5.40 1.51 13.10
C GLY A 536 -4.37 2.39 12.36
N GLY A 537 -3.73 1.87 11.30
CA GLY A 537 -2.76 2.59 10.46
C GLY A 537 -3.42 3.57 9.48
N GLY A 538 -2.61 4.40 8.82
CA GLY A 538 -3.05 5.31 7.77
C GLY A 538 -2.37 4.96 6.46
N THR A 539 -3.08 5.11 5.34
CA THR A 539 -2.52 4.98 3.98
C THR A 539 -2.91 6.19 3.16
N TYR A 540 -2.26 6.45 2.02
CA TYR A 540 -2.67 7.56 1.13
C TYR A 540 -4.13 7.53 0.68
N ALA A 541 -4.89 6.46 0.91
CA ALA A 541 -6.34 6.51 0.77
C ALA A 541 -6.98 7.69 1.53
N ARG A 542 -6.40 8.19 2.64
CA ARG A 542 -6.90 9.39 3.35
C ARG A 542 -6.65 10.72 2.63
N ALA A 543 -5.77 10.75 1.64
CA ALA A 543 -5.41 11.99 0.95
C ALA A 543 -6.53 12.52 0.04
N ILE A 544 -7.50 11.67 -0.31
CA ILE A 544 -8.64 12.04 -1.16
C ILE A 544 -9.96 11.50 -0.60
N PRO A 545 -11.10 12.14 -0.90
CA PRO A 545 -12.39 11.59 -0.53
C PRO A 545 -12.67 10.29 -1.30
N ASN A 546 -13.48 9.40 -0.69
CA ASN A 546 -13.99 8.20 -1.35
C ASN A 546 -12.86 7.31 -1.93
N ALA A 547 -11.84 7.03 -1.13
CA ALA A 547 -10.79 6.07 -1.46
C ALA A 547 -10.64 5.03 -0.35
N VAL A 548 -10.04 3.89 -0.70
CA VAL A 548 -9.80 2.76 0.20
C VAL A 548 -8.38 2.22 0.01
N ALA A 549 -7.80 1.58 1.01
CA ALA A 549 -6.60 0.79 0.78
C ALA A 549 -6.99 -0.58 0.20
N PHE A 550 -6.22 -1.08 -0.77
CA PHE A 550 -6.57 -2.27 -1.55
C PHE A 550 -5.32 -3.08 -1.90
N GLY A 551 -4.93 -4.00 -1.01
CA GLY A 551 -3.65 -4.71 -1.14
C GLY A 551 -2.46 -3.78 -0.91
N ALA A 552 -1.22 -4.23 -1.08
CA ALA A 552 -0.83 -5.48 -1.75
C ALA A 552 -0.67 -6.76 -0.90
N LEU A 553 -0.73 -6.73 0.44
CA LEU A 553 -0.47 -7.93 1.25
C LEU A 553 -1.67 -8.90 1.27
N PHE A 554 -1.48 -10.12 0.78
CA PHE A 554 -2.53 -11.14 0.77
C PHE A 554 -2.80 -11.77 2.14
N PRO A 555 -4.04 -12.21 2.44
CA PRO A 555 -4.37 -12.93 3.67
C PRO A 555 -3.45 -14.12 3.93
N GLY A 556 -3.00 -14.26 5.18
CA GLY A 556 -2.14 -15.37 5.63
C GLY A 556 -0.65 -15.22 5.29
N LYS A 557 -0.25 -14.15 4.60
CA LYS A 557 1.16 -13.79 4.39
C LYS A 557 1.70 -13.02 5.60
N PRO A 558 3.01 -13.14 5.90
CA PRO A 558 3.63 -12.36 6.97
C PRO A 558 3.62 -10.87 6.61
N GLU A 559 3.31 -10.02 7.60
CA GLU A 559 3.50 -8.58 7.49
C GLU A 559 5.00 -8.29 7.67
N LEU A 560 5.63 -7.81 6.61
CA LEU A 560 7.08 -7.56 6.56
C LEU A 560 7.40 -6.09 6.24
N ALA A 561 6.38 -5.26 6.00
CA ALA A 561 6.57 -3.82 5.89
C ALA A 561 7.36 -3.32 7.11
N HIS A 562 8.34 -2.46 6.84
CA HIS A 562 9.25 -1.85 7.83
C HIS A 562 10.19 -2.82 8.56
N GLU A 563 10.01 -4.13 8.45
CA GLU A 563 10.87 -5.14 9.05
C GLU A 563 12.14 -5.38 8.22
N LYS A 564 13.12 -6.06 8.83
CA LYS A 564 14.30 -6.56 8.11
C LYS A 564 13.90 -7.73 7.20
N ASP A 565 14.70 -7.95 6.15
CA ASP A 565 14.46 -9.02 5.17
C ASP A 565 13.08 -8.94 4.51
N GLU A 566 12.55 -7.71 4.37
CA GLU A 566 11.36 -7.42 3.58
C GLU A 566 11.48 -8.03 2.18
N TYR A 567 10.41 -8.67 1.73
CA TYR A 567 10.30 -9.21 0.38
C TYR A 567 8.86 -9.17 -0.13
N ILE A 568 8.73 -9.22 -1.46
CA ILE A 568 7.47 -9.57 -2.13
C ILE A 568 7.66 -10.87 -2.93
N GLU A 569 6.68 -11.77 -2.85
CA GLU A 569 6.64 -12.96 -3.70
C GLU A 569 6.29 -12.55 -5.13
N ILE A 570 7.03 -13.05 -6.12
CA ILE A 570 6.85 -12.68 -7.52
C ILE A 570 5.43 -13.01 -7.98
N ASP A 571 4.88 -14.15 -7.57
CA ASP A 571 3.53 -14.54 -7.98
C ASP A 571 2.46 -13.63 -7.34
N ASP A 572 2.70 -13.14 -6.11
CA ASP A 572 1.83 -12.14 -5.47
C ASP A 572 1.92 -10.80 -6.21
N LEU A 573 3.12 -10.33 -6.57
CA LEU A 573 3.32 -9.10 -7.34
C LEU A 573 2.55 -9.13 -8.68
N ILE A 574 2.62 -10.26 -9.40
CA ILE A 574 1.87 -10.44 -10.66
C ILE A 574 0.35 -10.50 -10.40
N LYS A 575 -0.08 -11.14 -9.31
CA LYS A 575 -1.49 -11.19 -8.91
C LYS A 575 -2.01 -9.80 -8.54
N CYS A 576 -1.23 -8.96 -7.85
CA CYS A 576 -1.54 -7.56 -7.59
C CYS A 576 -1.77 -6.79 -8.89
N ALA A 577 -0.86 -6.91 -9.87
CA ALA A 577 -1.00 -6.23 -11.16
C ALA A 577 -2.31 -6.63 -11.88
N LYS A 578 -2.70 -7.92 -11.82
CA LYS A 578 -3.98 -8.38 -12.38
C LYS A 578 -5.17 -7.78 -11.64
N ILE A 579 -5.19 -7.85 -10.32
CA ILE A 579 -6.25 -7.27 -9.48
C ILE A 579 -6.41 -5.78 -9.78
N TYR A 580 -5.32 -5.01 -9.81
CA TYR A 580 -5.35 -3.59 -10.11
C TYR A 580 -5.84 -3.31 -11.54
N ALA A 581 -5.49 -4.13 -12.52
CA ALA A 581 -5.95 -3.90 -13.89
C ALA A 581 -7.46 -4.10 -14.03
N HIS A 582 -8.01 -5.13 -13.38
CA HIS A 582 -9.46 -5.34 -13.32
C HIS A 582 -10.17 -4.25 -12.49
N ALA A 583 -9.56 -3.79 -11.39
CA ALA A 583 -10.09 -2.68 -10.61
C ALA A 583 -10.17 -1.39 -11.44
N ILE A 584 -9.09 -1.05 -12.16
CA ILE A 584 -9.07 0.10 -13.08
C ILE A 584 -10.18 -0.02 -14.12
N ALA A 585 -10.31 -1.19 -14.77
CA ALA A 585 -11.34 -1.41 -15.78
C ALA A 585 -12.76 -1.26 -15.20
N ALA A 586 -13.02 -1.76 -13.98
CA ALA A 586 -14.33 -1.69 -13.33
C ALA A 586 -14.70 -0.28 -12.84
N LEU A 587 -13.71 0.49 -12.37
CA LEU A 587 -13.93 1.84 -11.83
C LEU A 587 -14.01 2.91 -12.92
N ALA A 588 -13.15 2.81 -13.94
CA ALA A 588 -13.01 3.83 -14.99
C ALA A 588 -13.69 3.46 -16.32
N GLY A 589 -14.09 2.20 -16.54
CA GLY A 589 -14.70 1.74 -17.80
C GLY A 589 -16.17 2.10 -17.98
N GLU A 590 -16.84 2.58 -16.93
CA GLU A 590 -18.28 2.91 -16.91
C GLU A 590 -18.55 4.41 -16.88
#